data_AF-A0A0S7BM31-F1
#
_entry.id   AF-A0A0S7BM31-F1
#
_cell.length_a   1.000
_cell.length_b   1.000
_cell.length_c   1.000
_cell.angle_alpha   90.00
_cell.angle_beta   90.00
_cell.angle_gamma   90.00
#
_symmetry.space_group_name_H-M   'P 1'
#
loop_
_entity.id
_entity.type
_entity.pdbx_description
1 polymer ?
#
loop_
_entity_poly.entity_id
_entity_poly.type
_entity_poly.pdbx_seq_one_letter_code
_entity_poly.pdbx_strand_id
1 'polypeptide(L)'
;MIDPFPDPRDSMLISKAQNDFDRAKRAADWQYAVGILTKKDYHLIDYNEVRSRLSDTCNLPIVHKEIPIQSIVGSVSRNTDFTRTFLPKLIHDRERWVKVKLANESSEGVPPIEVYQIGNVYFVLDGHHRVSVMKSYGAEFISANVRIINRDVPLLPSDSADEIIVKVERDSFLKKTKIDKLLPAVNFELKNPGEYIELLEHITVHRYFMGLDFQRDIDSDEAVLHWYENVYLPVIKIVRDRNMLRGFPDKTETELYLWIENNKAELTKEFGDELRTAAVAWNIQEKYDIRKTSVWKKIWKKIYIWLTPNMSDWGVRTGDWRKEFLQYDTSPFIHRMMIAVADLEADKEYLRSAIQFSKKYGAWVGIVHVVKRQTMLHSEWMKKYQAEIEDMLETEGVQGKFFPLYGNLTKILSERAFWSDLSLFKLKYRPQLKKITLTEDGWNAIIMRIPGPICVIPEIIEAEIKQVVLAFSQSPKAREAMCFADILSKSTNCKISVVISGKDETRRNSAYEEVKKYYIRQNVEADYFVIDNEPEVAILQTADQIHADLIVMGGFSRSLLQRIFKRSTIDKIFVATKKPVIICK
;
A
#
# COMPACT_ATOMS: atom_id res chain seq x y z
N MET A 1 76.25 -30.82 -0.19
CA MET A 1 75.53 -30.34 -1.40
C MET A 1 74.40 -31.31 -1.64
N ILE A 2 73.20 -30.95 -1.19
CA ILE A 2 71.95 -31.65 -1.47
C ILE A 2 71.18 -30.71 -2.39
N ASP A 3 70.71 -31.26 -3.49
CA ASP A 3 70.11 -30.62 -4.67
C ASP A 3 69.08 -29.51 -4.34
N PRO A 4 69.16 -28.30 -4.91
CA PRO A 4 68.18 -27.22 -4.65
C PRO A 4 67.03 -27.19 -5.67
N PHE A 5 66.91 -28.16 -6.57
CA PHE A 5 65.84 -28.19 -7.56
C PHE A 5 64.68 -29.10 -7.11
N PRO A 6 63.43 -28.58 -7.02
CA PRO A 6 62.27 -29.42 -6.74
C PRO A 6 62.09 -30.48 -7.85
N ASP A 7 61.65 -31.70 -7.49
CA ASP A 7 61.37 -32.80 -8.44
C ASP A 7 60.52 -32.23 -9.60
N PRO A 8 60.85 -32.51 -10.87
CA PRO A 8 60.06 -32.06 -12.03
C PRO A 8 58.57 -32.38 -11.89
N ARG A 9 58.22 -33.49 -11.24
CA ARG A 9 56.83 -33.89 -10.96
C ARG A 9 56.16 -32.94 -9.96
N ASP A 10 56.86 -32.51 -8.92
CA ASP A 10 56.36 -31.55 -7.93
C ASP A 10 56.15 -30.16 -8.56
N SER A 11 57.09 -29.73 -9.43
CA SER A 11 56.95 -28.45 -10.16
C SER A 11 55.74 -28.45 -11.10
N MET A 12 55.46 -29.58 -11.75
CA MET A 12 54.30 -29.75 -12.65
C MET A 12 52.98 -29.81 -11.87
N LEU A 13 52.96 -30.47 -10.71
CA LEU A 13 51.80 -30.54 -9.82
C LEU A 13 51.47 -29.16 -9.22
N ILE A 14 52.48 -28.40 -8.79
CA ILE A 14 52.31 -27.02 -8.30
C ILE A 14 51.76 -26.11 -9.40
N SER A 15 52.30 -26.19 -10.62
CA SER A 15 51.81 -25.40 -11.75
C SER A 15 50.34 -25.76 -12.10
N LYS A 16 50.00 -27.04 -12.11
CA LYS A 16 48.61 -27.51 -12.32
C LYS A 16 47.67 -27.03 -11.21
N ALA A 17 48.10 -27.08 -9.95
CA ALA A 17 47.34 -26.57 -8.82
C ALA A 17 47.12 -25.06 -8.89
N GLN A 18 48.11 -24.28 -9.32
CA GLN A 18 47.99 -22.84 -9.55
C GLN A 18 46.99 -22.50 -10.68
N ASN A 19 47.06 -23.23 -11.80
CA ASN A 19 46.13 -23.05 -12.92
C ASN A 19 44.67 -23.33 -12.54
N ASP A 20 44.43 -24.33 -11.68
CA ASP A 20 43.09 -24.67 -11.22
C ASP A 20 42.56 -23.68 -10.16
N PHE A 21 43.43 -23.08 -9.35
CA PHE A 21 43.05 -21.92 -8.53
C PHE A 21 42.60 -20.76 -9.41
N ASP A 22 43.33 -20.45 -10.48
CA ASP A 22 42.99 -19.37 -11.42
C ASP A 22 41.68 -19.65 -12.18
N ARG A 23 41.33 -20.93 -12.38
CA ARG A 23 40.02 -21.33 -12.91
C ARG A 23 38.91 -21.12 -11.90
N ALA A 24 39.11 -21.54 -10.64
CA ALA A 24 38.13 -21.37 -9.56
C ALA A 24 37.86 -19.88 -9.28
N LYS A 25 38.90 -19.04 -9.30
CA LYS A 25 38.77 -17.59 -9.14
C LYS A 25 38.00 -16.94 -10.28
N ARG A 26 38.31 -17.27 -11.55
CA ARG A 26 37.54 -16.76 -12.70
C ARG A 26 36.05 -17.13 -12.63
N ALA A 27 35.73 -18.32 -12.13
CA ALA A 27 34.34 -18.72 -11.87
C ALA A 27 33.71 -17.92 -10.72
N ALA A 28 34.47 -17.56 -9.68
CA ALA A 28 34.04 -16.70 -8.58
C ALA A 28 33.70 -15.28 -9.08
N ASP A 29 34.58 -14.68 -9.87
CA ASP A 29 34.41 -13.36 -10.46
C ASP A 29 33.16 -13.30 -11.36
N TRP A 30 32.89 -14.37 -12.12
CA TRP A 30 31.67 -14.51 -12.92
C TRP A 30 30.41 -14.61 -12.08
N GLN A 31 30.40 -15.43 -11.01
CA GLN A 31 29.25 -15.54 -10.10
C GLN A 31 28.95 -14.20 -9.42
N TYR A 32 29.99 -13.48 -9.02
CA TYR A 32 29.86 -12.15 -8.44
C TYR A 32 29.26 -11.14 -9.44
N ALA A 33 29.73 -11.12 -10.68
CA ALA A 33 29.21 -10.26 -11.74
C ALA A 33 27.72 -10.57 -12.06
N VAL A 34 27.35 -11.85 -12.20
CA VAL A 34 25.97 -12.29 -12.37
C VAL A 34 25.11 -11.92 -11.15
N GLY A 35 25.68 -11.97 -9.95
CA GLY A 35 25.02 -11.55 -8.72
C GLY A 35 24.60 -10.10 -8.70
N ILE A 36 25.49 -9.20 -9.09
CA ILE A 36 25.19 -7.76 -9.21
C ILE A 36 24.08 -7.52 -10.24
N LEU A 37 24.10 -8.23 -11.37
CA LEU A 37 23.10 -8.12 -12.44
C LEU A 37 21.72 -8.67 -12.04
N THR A 38 21.69 -9.76 -11.26
CA THR A 38 20.45 -10.45 -10.85
C THR A 38 19.91 -9.99 -9.50
N LYS A 39 20.62 -9.11 -8.77
CA LYS A 39 20.29 -8.64 -7.41
C LYS A 39 20.08 -9.77 -6.39
N LYS A 40 20.67 -10.95 -6.61
CA LYS A 40 20.70 -12.02 -5.61
C LYS A 40 21.98 -11.90 -4.79
N ASP A 41 21.90 -12.13 -3.49
CA ASP A 41 23.08 -12.18 -2.64
C ASP A 41 23.82 -13.52 -2.85
N TYR A 42 25.05 -13.44 -3.35
CA TYR A 42 25.94 -14.60 -3.59
C TYR A 42 27.08 -14.67 -2.56
N HIS A 43 26.93 -13.99 -1.40
CA HIS A 43 27.80 -14.19 -0.25
C HIS A 43 27.47 -15.48 0.51
N LEU A 44 28.42 -15.96 1.32
CA LEU A 44 28.16 -17.07 2.24
C LEU A 44 27.23 -16.58 3.35
N ILE A 45 26.27 -17.43 3.71
CA ILE A 45 25.33 -17.14 4.81
C ILE A 45 26.12 -17.10 6.12
N ASP A 46 25.93 -16.05 6.90
CA ASP A 46 26.56 -15.93 8.22
C ASP A 46 25.81 -16.81 9.23
N TYR A 47 26.51 -17.81 9.74
CA TYR A 47 26.00 -18.67 10.82
C TYR A 47 25.55 -17.87 12.04
N ASN A 48 26.27 -16.80 12.41
CA ASN A 48 25.94 -16.03 13.61
C ASN A 48 24.60 -15.31 13.45
N GLU A 49 24.28 -14.87 12.23
CA GLU A 49 23.01 -14.23 11.89
C GLU A 49 21.85 -15.24 11.89
N VAL A 50 22.08 -16.46 11.40
CA VAL A 50 21.09 -17.55 11.47
C VAL A 50 20.87 -17.99 12.92
N ARG A 51 21.96 -18.11 13.69
CA ARG A 51 21.92 -18.54 15.09
C ARG A 51 21.18 -17.56 16.00
N SER A 52 21.39 -16.25 15.82
CA SER A 52 20.75 -15.23 16.67
C SER A 52 19.22 -15.20 16.54
N ARG A 53 18.67 -15.72 15.44
CA ARG A 53 17.23 -15.75 15.17
C ARG A 53 16.52 -17.04 15.60
N LEU A 54 17.25 -18.07 16.02
CA LEU A 54 16.66 -19.30 16.55
C LEU A 54 16.00 -19.05 17.92
N SER A 55 14.81 -19.62 18.15
CA SER A 55 14.18 -19.61 19.48
C SER A 55 14.93 -20.50 20.47
N ASP A 56 15.34 -21.68 20.01
CA ASP A 56 15.91 -22.73 20.84
C ASP A 56 17.24 -23.22 20.25
N THR A 57 18.24 -23.37 21.12
CA THR A 57 19.56 -23.90 20.77
C THR A 57 19.79 -25.19 21.56
N CYS A 58 19.93 -26.32 20.87
CA CYS A 58 20.29 -27.59 21.48
C CYS A 58 21.68 -28.01 20.98
N ASN A 59 22.69 -27.89 21.84
CA ASN A 59 24.03 -28.35 21.50
C ASN A 59 24.12 -29.85 21.75
N LEU A 60 24.12 -30.64 20.67
CA LEU A 60 24.35 -32.08 20.76
C LEU A 60 25.86 -32.39 20.68
N PRO A 61 26.28 -33.59 21.14
CA PRO A 61 27.66 -34.04 21.00
C PRO A 61 28.16 -33.97 19.55
N ILE A 62 29.46 -33.74 19.40
CA ILE A 62 30.12 -33.73 18.09
C ILE A 62 30.02 -35.12 17.46
N VAL A 63 29.57 -35.18 16.21
CA VAL A 63 29.49 -36.42 15.44
C VAL A 63 30.44 -36.35 14.26
N HIS A 64 31.30 -37.36 14.12
CA HIS A 64 32.10 -37.54 12.91
C HIS A 64 31.28 -38.27 11.86
N LYS A 65 31.07 -37.66 10.68
CA LYS A 65 30.34 -38.26 9.56
C LYS A 65 30.73 -37.63 8.23
N GLU A 66 30.47 -38.35 7.14
CA GLU A 66 30.46 -37.76 5.81
C GLU A 66 29.18 -36.94 5.60
N ILE A 67 29.32 -35.76 5.02
CA ILE A 67 28.20 -34.86 4.73
C ILE A 67 28.14 -34.50 3.24
N PRO A 68 26.93 -34.29 2.67
CA PRO A 68 26.80 -33.83 1.30
C PRO A 68 27.41 -32.43 1.16
N ILE A 69 28.32 -32.26 0.21
CA ILE A 69 28.99 -30.97 -0.04
C ILE A 69 28.00 -29.88 -0.47
N GLN A 70 26.92 -30.26 -1.15
CA GLN A 70 25.84 -29.36 -1.54
C GLN A 70 25.05 -28.79 -0.35
N SER A 71 25.03 -29.51 0.78
CA SER A 71 24.35 -29.06 2.01
C SER A 71 25.16 -28.04 2.81
N ILE A 72 26.38 -27.71 2.38
CA ILE A 72 27.20 -26.67 2.99
C ILE A 72 26.84 -25.32 2.36
N VAL A 73 26.09 -24.50 3.10
CA VAL A 73 25.43 -23.28 2.60
C VAL A 73 26.03 -21.98 3.12
N GLY A 74 26.81 -22.04 4.20
CA GLY A 74 27.29 -20.85 4.89
C GLY A 74 28.53 -21.08 5.74
N SER A 75 28.89 -20.07 6.52
CA SER A 75 30.12 -20.06 7.29
C SER A 75 29.99 -19.27 8.60
N VAL A 76 30.82 -19.63 9.58
CA VAL A 76 30.94 -18.94 10.87
C VAL A 76 31.90 -17.75 10.79
N SER A 77 32.84 -17.80 9.85
CA SER A 77 33.87 -16.77 9.63
C SER A 77 34.25 -16.66 8.15
N ARG A 78 34.96 -15.61 7.73
CA ARG A 78 35.46 -15.47 6.33
C ARG A 78 34.36 -15.42 5.26
N ASN A 79 33.19 -14.86 5.60
CA ASN A 79 32.01 -14.81 4.72
C ASN A 79 32.23 -13.92 3.48
N THR A 80 33.23 -13.04 3.53
CA THR A 80 33.67 -12.16 2.45
C THR A 80 34.67 -12.80 1.49
N ASP A 81 35.38 -13.84 1.94
CA ASP A 81 36.58 -14.36 1.27
C ASP A 81 36.21 -15.39 0.18
N PHE A 82 34.99 -15.93 0.25
CA PHE A 82 34.46 -16.94 -0.67
C PHE A 82 33.10 -16.54 -1.26
N THR A 83 32.73 -17.11 -2.41
CA THR A 83 31.36 -17.06 -2.95
C THR A 83 30.44 -18.05 -2.23
N ARG A 84 29.12 -17.94 -2.45
CA ARG A 84 28.12 -18.93 -2.00
C ARG A 84 28.48 -20.39 -2.35
N THR A 85 29.21 -20.60 -3.45
CA THR A 85 29.68 -21.94 -3.86
C THR A 85 31.07 -22.29 -3.33
N PHE A 86 31.60 -21.55 -2.34
CA PHE A 86 32.92 -21.71 -1.74
C PHE A 86 34.09 -21.50 -2.73
N LEU A 87 33.90 -20.68 -3.77
CA LEU A 87 35.01 -20.30 -4.67
C LEU A 87 35.80 -19.13 -4.05
N PRO A 88 37.14 -19.16 -4.07
CA PRO A 88 37.97 -18.13 -3.45
C PRO A 88 37.87 -16.81 -4.23
N LYS A 89 37.65 -15.70 -3.52
CA LYS A 89 37.60 -14.34 -4.10
C LYS A 89 38.95 -13.64 -4.06
N LEU A 90 39.76 -13.91 -3.03
CA LEU A 90 40.98 -13.16 -2.73
C LEU A 90 42.23 -13.85 -3.30
N ILE A 91 43.14 -13.06 -3.88
CA ILE A 91 44.38 -13.58 -4.50
C ILE A 91 45.34 -14.19 -3.46
N HIS A 92 45.34 -13.67 -2.24
CA HIS A 92 46.23 -14.15 -1.18
C HIS A 92 45.88 -15.54 -0.65
N ASP A 93 44.70 -16.08 -0.98
CA ASP A 93 44.32 -17.45 -0.64
C ASP A 93 45.01 -18.52 -1.52
N ARG A 94 45.70 -18.09 -2.59
CA ARG A 94 46.33 -18.97 -3.59
C ARG A 94 47.29 -19.97 -2.97
N GLU A 95 48.20 -19.53 -2.11
CA GLU A 95 49.23 -20.41 -1.53
C GLU A 95 48.62 -21.49 -0.63
N ARG A 96 47.63 -21.11 0.20
CA ARG A 96 46.95 -22.04 1.11
C ARG A 96 46.05 -23.01 0.35
N TRP A 97 45.36 -22.55 -0.71
CA TRP A 97 44.54 -23.40 -1.57
C TRP A 97 45.39 -24.43 -2.33
N VAL A 98 46.53 -24.01 -2.89
CA VAL A 98 47.48 -24.91 -3.57
C VAL A 98 48.04 -25.96 -2.62
N LYS A 99 48.44 -25.58 -1.39
CA LYS A 99 48.91 -26.54 -0.36
C LYS A 99 47.84 -27.58 -0.02
N VAL A 100 46.59 -27.17 0.18
CA VAL A 100 45.48 -28.08 0.49
C VAL A 100 45.22 -29.03 -0.68
N LYS A 101 45.30 -28.53 -1.91
CA LYS A 101 45.12 -29.35 -3.10
C LYS A 101 46.19 -30.43 -3.25
N LEU A 102 47.46 -30.07 -3.07
CA LEU A 102 48.57 -31.01 -3.12
C LEU A 102 48.47 -32.08 -2.03
N ALA A 103 48.04 -31.68 -0.81
CA ALA A 103 47.79 -32.61 0.29
C ALA A 103 46.59 -33.55 0.03
N ASN A 104 45.60 -33.13 -0.75
CA ASN A 104 44.48 -33.99 -1.14
C ASN A 104 44.87 -35.04 -2.21
N GLU A 105 45.90 -34.75 -3.00
CA GLU A 105 46.45 -35.69 -3.99
C GLU A 105 47.53 -36.61 -3.40
N SER A 106 47.95 -36.39 -2.15
CA SER A 106 48.89 -37.26 -1.44
C SER A 106 48.17 -38.41 -0.72
N SER A 107 48.91 -39.48 -0.42
CA SER A 107 48.39 -40.67 0.27
C SER A 107 47.92 -40.42 1.72
N GLU A 108 48.24 -39.27 2.30
CA GLU A 108 47.87 -38.90 3.67
C GLU A 108 46.45 -38.33 3.77
N GLY A 109 45.85 -37.87 2.65
CA GLY A 109 44.54 -37.25 2.62
C GLY A 109 44.46 -35.91 3.38
N VAL A 110 43.26 -35.37 3.52
CA VAL A 110 43.01 -34.15 4.29
C VAL A 110 42.20 -34.43 5.55
N PRO A 111 42.49 -33.75 6.68
CA PRO A 111 41.72 -33.91 7.91
C PRO A 111 40.24 -33.54 7.69
N PRO A 112 39.30 -34.01 8.53
CA PRO A 112 37.90 -33.64 8.45
C PRO A 112 37.69 -32.14 8.69
N ILE A 113 36.68 -31.55 8.03
CA ILE A 113 36.29 -30.16 8.25
C ILE A 113 35.50 -30.02 9.56
N GLU A 114 35.47 -28.82 10.15
CA GLU A 114 34.59 -28.53 11.29
C GLU A 114 33.38 -27.73 10.84
N VAL A 115 32.16 -28.19 11.18
CA VAL A 115 30.92 -27.54 10.78
C VAL A 115 29.89 -27.48 11.90
N TYR A 116 29.04 -26.46 11.89
CA TYR A 116 27.77 -26.45 12.60
C TYR A 116 26.64 -26.97 11.71
N GLN A 117 25.67 -27.68 12.28
CA GLN A 117 24.46 -28.14 11.59
C GLN A 117 23.21 -27.46 12.19
N ILE A 118 22.38 -26.87 11.32
CA ILE A 118 21.04 -26.38 11.62
C ILE A 118 20.08 -26.99 10.59
N GLY A 119 19.06 -27.71 11.04
CA GLY A 119 18.20 -28.49 10.15
C GLY A 119 19.03 -29.47 9.32
N ASN A 120 18.87 -29.41 7.99
CA ASN A 120 19.60 -30.24 7.04
C ASN A 120 20.77 -29.52 6.34
N VAL A 121 21.17 -28.34 6.82
CA VAL A 121 22.25 -27.54 6.23
C VAL A 121 23.43 -27.35 7.18
N TYR A 122 24.60 -27.06 6.61
CA TYR A 122 25.87 -26.98 7.33
C TYR A 122 26.56 -25.62 7.12
N PHE A 123 27.22 -25.15 8.18
CA PHE A 123 28.00 -23.92 8.22
C PHE A 123 29.45 -24.22 8.60
N VAL A 124 30.39 -23.78 7.78
CA VAL A 124 31.82 -24.08 7.99
C VAL A 124 32.39 -23.25 9.13
N LEU A 125 32.89 -23.94 10.17
CA LEU A 125 33.68 -23.35 11.25
C LEU A 125 35.16 -23.29 10.85
N ASP A 126 35.69 -24.41 10.35
CA ASP A 126 37.05 -24.50 9.81
C ASP A 126 37.12 -25.45 8.61
N GLY A 127 38.00 -25.14 7.65
CA GLY A 127 38.25 -25.96 6.47
C GLY A 127 37.72 -25.40 5.14
N HIS A 128 37.51 -24.08 5.02
CA HIS A 128 36.96 -23.44 3.81
C HIS A 128 37.70 -23.78 2.52
N HIS A 129 39.03 -23.81 2.54
CA HIS A 129 39.83 -24.19 1.37
C HIS A 129 39.65 -25.67 1.00
N ARG A 130 39.45 -26.56 1.98
CA ARG A 130 39.16 -27.99 1.74
C ARG A 130 37.80 -28.15 1.06
N VAL A 131 36.78 -27.44 1.54
CA VAL A 131 35.46 -27.40 0.88
C VAL A 131 35.57 -26.89 -0.56
N SER A 132 36.34 -25.83 -0.77
CA SER A 132 36.58 -25.24 -2.10
C SER A 132 37.25 -26.22 -3.06
N VAL A 133 38.33 -26.88 -2.61
CA VAL A 133 39.07 -27.88 -3.38
C VAL A 133 38.16 -29.07 -3.71
N MET A 134 37.43 -29.61 -2.74
CA MET A 134 36.54 -30.77 -2.96
C MET A 134 35.40 -30.45 -3.92
N LYS A 135 34.84 -29.22 -3.87
CA LYS A 135 33.88 -28.74 -4.88
C LYS A 135 34.51 -28.64 -6.27
N SER A 136 35.76 -28.20 -6.38
CA SER A 136 36.46 -28.14 -7.67
C SER A 136 36.70 -29.51 -8.30
N TYR A 137 36.82 -30.56 -7.48
CA TYR A 137 36.92 -31.95 -7.94
C TYR A 137 35.55 -32.59 -8.24
N GLY A 138 34.44 -31.90 -7.94
CA GLY A 138 33.09 -32.43 -8.11
C GLY A 138 32.74 -33.54 -7.12
N ALA A 139 33.39 -33.57 -5.95
CA ALA A 139 33.08 -34.55 -4.92
C ALA A 139 31.64 -34.37 -4.40
N GLU A 140 30.97 -35.48 -4.10
CA GLU A 140 29.60 -35.45 -3.57
C GLU A 140 29.59 -35.30 -2.03
N PHE A 141 30.58 -35.89 -1.36
CA PHE A 141 30.68 -35.96 0.10
C PHE A 141 32.04 -35.46 0.61
N ILE A 142 32.04 -34.96 1.84
CA ILE A 142 33.26 -34.57 2.57
C ILE A 142 33.16 -35.04 4.03
N SER A 143 34.27 -35.53 4.57
CA SER A 143 34.37 -35.93 5.98
C SER A 143 34.35 -34.69 6.90
N ALA A 144 33.49 -34.71 7.92
CA ALA A 144 33.28 -33.57 8.81
C ALA A 144 33.05 -33.98 10.28
N ASN A 145 33.57 -33.15 11.19
CA ASN A 145 33.19 -33.11 12.59
C ASN A 145 32.01 -32.13 12.75
N VAL A 146 30.82 -32.67 13.01
CA VAL A 146 29.55 -31.94 12.97
C VAL A 146 29.07 -31.61 14.38
N ARG A 147 28.94 -30.31 14.67
CA ARG A 147 28.32 -29.76 15.88
C ARG A 147 26.84 -29.44 15.58
N ILE A 148 25.92 -30.25 16.09
CA ILE A 148 24.48 -30.06 15.79
C ILE A 148 23.90 -29.06 16.79
N ILE A 149 23.24 -28.02 16.27
CA ILE A 149 22.68 -26.90 17.05
C ILE A 149 21.15 -26.97 17.13
N ASN A 150 20.48 -27.36 16.05
CA ASN A 150 19.04 -27.59 16.04
C ASN A 150 18.70 -28.49 14.84
N ARG A 151 17.83 -29.50 15.03
CA ARG A 151 17.45 -30.45 13.97
C ARG A 151 16.11 -30.13 13.32
N ASP A 152 15.24 -29.42 14.02
CA ASP A 152 13.81 -29.38 13.68
C ASP A 152 13.45 -28.21 12.75
N VAL A 153 14.44 -27.42 12.34
CA VAL A 153 14.24 -26.32 11.41
C VAL A 153 14.20 -26.86 9.97
N PRO A 154 13.16 -26.58 9.17
CA PRO A 154 12.97 -27.14 7.83
C PRO A 154 13.82 -26.43 6.75
N LEU A 155 15.14 -26.43 6.93
CA LEU A 155 16.11 -25.84 6.00
C LEU A 155 16.50 -26.84 4.90
N LEU A 156 16.56 -26.36 3.66
CA LEU A 156 17.00 -27.10 2.49
C LEU A 156 18.31 -26.52 1.95
N PRO A 157 19.22 -27.35 1.40
CA PRO A 157 20.44 -26.90 0.74
C PRO A 157 20.23 -25.90 -0.40
N SER A 158 19.08 -25.98 -1.09
CA SER A 158 18.72 -25.11 -2.20
C SER A 158 18.23 -23.74 -1.76
N ASP A 159 17.90 -23.55 -0.48
CA ASP A 159 17.33 -22.30 0.02
C ASP A 159 18.33 -21.14 -0.13
N SER A 160 17.84 -19.98 -0.56
CA SER A 160 18.60 -18.74 -0.57
C SER A 160 18.96 -18.28 0.84
N ALA A 161 19.87 -17.31 0.96
CA ALA A 161 20.24 -16.73 2.25
C ALA A 161 19.02 -16.16 2.99
N ASP A 162 18.23 -15.35 2.27
CA ASP A 162 17.01 -14.74 2.79
C ASP A 162 15.97 -15.80 3.18
N GLU A 163 15.80 -16.85 2.37
CA GLU A 163 14.87 -17.94 2.68
C GLU A 163 15.26 -18.72 3.95
N ILE A 164 16.56 -18.96 4.17
CA ILE A 164 17.05 -19.60 5.39
C ILE A 164 16.73 -18.75 6.60
N ILE A 165 16.96 -17.44 6.50
CA ILE A 165 16.63 -16.48 7.56
C ILE A 165 15.13 -16.51 7.86
N VAL A 166 14.29 -16.33 6.84
CA VAL A 166 12.82 -16.30 6.97
C VAL A 166 12.28 -17.59 7.57
N LYS A 167 12.81 -18.75 7.17
CA LYS A 167 12.40 -20.06 7.73
C LYS A 167 12.77 -20.20 9.20
N VAL A 168 13.94 -19.73 9.61
CA VAL A 168 14.36 -19.73 11.02
C VAL A 168 13.49 -18.79 11.85
N GLU A 169 13.23 -17.57 11.36
CA GLU A 169 12.34 -16.63 12.03
C GLU A 169 10.93 -17.17 12.15
N ARG A 170 10.41 -17.79 11.08
CA ARG A 170 9.09 -18.43 11.08
C ARG A 170 8.99 -19.54 12.12
N ASP A 171 9.98 -20.43 12.19
CA ASP A 171 10.00 -21.51 13.19
C ASP A 171 9.97 -20.93 14.62
N SER A 172 10.80 -19.92 14.89
CA SER A 172 10.84 -19.20 16.16
C SER A 172 9.50 -18.54 16.49
N PHE A 173 8.88 -17.88 15.51
CA PHE A 173 7.58 -17.23 15.64
C PHE A 173 6.46 -18.23 15.95
N LEU A 174 6.40 -19.36 15.23
CA LEU A 174 5.38 -20.39 15.44
C LEU A 174 5.52 -21.06 16.82
N LYS A 175 6.74 -21.34 17.27
CA LYS A 175 6.97 -21.90 18.61
C LYS A 175 6.51 -20.97 19.73
N LYS A 176 6.75 -19.67 19.59
CA LYS A 176 6.37 -18.66 20.58
C LYS A 176 4.87 -18.36 20.59
N THR A 177 4.24 -18.30 19.43
CA THR A 177 2.84 -17.84 19.30
C THR A 177 1.83 -18.98 19.19
N LYS A 178 2.27 -20.17 18.77
CA LYS A 178 1.42 -21.32 18.42
C LYS A 178 0.28 -20.95 17.44
N ILE A 179 0.46 -19.89 16.66
CA ILE A 179 -0.61 -19.31 15.85
C ILE A 179 -1.08 -20.27 14.75
N ASP A 180 -0.22 -21.17 14.29
CA ASP A 180 -0.54 -22.27 13.37
C ASP A 180 -1.56 -23.26 13.96
N LYS A 181 -1.54 -23.44 15.29
CA LYS A 181 -2.48 -24.31 16.01
C LYS A 181 -3.76 -23.57 16.40
N LEU A 182 -3.64 -22.31 16.78
CA LEU A 182 -4.75 -21.46 17.20
C LEU A 182 -5.62 -21.03 16.00
N LEU A 183 -4.99 -20.73 14.86
CA LEU A 183 -5.63 -20.19 13.65
C LEU A 183 -5.19 -20.96 12.38
N PRO A 184 -5.52 -22.26 12.26
CA PRO A 184 -5.00 -23.12 11.19
C PRO A 184 -5.51 -22.74 9.79
N ALA A 185 -6.61 -22.00 9.69
CA ALA A 185 -7.20 -21.58 8.42
C ALA A 185 -6.57 -20.30 7.84
N VAL A 186 -5.68 -19.63 8.58
CA VAL A 186 -5.14 -18.32 8.20
C VAL A 186 -3.69 -18.45 7.78
N ASN A 187 -3.33 -17.88 6.63
CA ASN A 187 -1.95 -17.89 6.15
C ASN A 187 -1.18 -16.64 6.60
N PHE A 188 -0.27 -16.81 7.56
CA PHE A 188 0.64 -15.76 8.04
C PHE A 188 2.02 -15.81 7.36
N GLU A 189 2.08 -16.21 6.09
CA GLU A 189 3.32 -16.27 5.32
C GLU A 189 3.92 -14.86 5.12
N LEU A 190 5.21 -14.74 5.38
CA LEU A 190 6.04 -13.55 5.17
C LEU A 190 7.27 -13.98 4.37
N LYS A 191 7.76 -13.12 3.48
CA LYS A 191 8.82 -13.49 2.53
C LYS A 191 10.13 -12.77 2.79
N ASN A 192 10.14 -11.70 3.58
CA ASN A 192 11.34 -10.91 3.81
C ASN A 192 11.91 -11.15 5.21
N PRO A 193 13.25 -11.21 5.35
CA PRO A 193 13.93 -11.23 6.64
C PRO A 193 13.46 -10.12 7.59
N GLY A 194 13.27 -10.45 8.87
CA GLY A 194 12.89 -9.55 9.95
C GLY A 194 11.39 -9.39 10.16
N GLU A 195 10.56 -9.67 9.16
CA GLU A 195 9.11 -9.41 9.25
C GLU A 195 8.41 -10.28 10.31
N TYR A 196 8.87 -11.51 10.54
CA TYR A 196 8.33 -12.37 11.60
C TYR A 196 8.68 -11.88 13.01
N ILE A 197 9.82 -11.21 13.16
CA ILE A 197 10.23 -10.59 14.43
C ILE A 197 9.33 -9.40 14.70
N GLU A 198 9.13 -8.55 13.70
CA GLU A 198 8.23 -7.39 13.78
C GLU A 198 6.79 -7.81 14.07
N LEU A 199 6.28 -8.86 13.42
CA LEU A 199 4.95 -9.40 13.71
C LEU A 199 4.81 -9.89 15.16
N LEU A 200 5.85 -10.53 15.69
CA LEU A 200 5.89 -10.94 17.09
C LEU A 200 5.87 -9.73 18.03
N GLU A 201 6.56 -8.65 17.68
CA GLU A 201 6.55 -7.40 18.44
C GLU A 201 5.14 -6.80 18.50
N HIS A 202 4.38 -6.80 17.39
CA HIS A 202 2.99 -6.32 17.38
C HIS A 202 2.11 -7.11 18.36
N ILE A 203 2.22 -8.44 18.38
CA ILE A 203 1.48 -9.29 19.32
C ILE A 203 1.93 -9.03 20.77
N THR A 204 3.23 -8.85 20.99
CA THR A 204 3.80 -8.63 22.32
C THR A 204 3.37 -7.28 22.90
N VAL A 205 3.42 -6.23 22.09
CA VAL A 205 2.96 -4.88 22.47
C VAL A 205 1.45 -4.88 22.72
N HIS A 206 0.67 -5.56 21.88
CA HIS A 206 -0.77 -5.73 22.08
C HIS A 206 -1.07 -6.43 23.41
N ARG A 207 -0.37 -7.53 23.72
CA ARG A 207 -0.49 -8.24 25.01
C ARG A 207 -0.22 -7.31 26.20
N TYR A 208 0.80 -6.47 26.09
CA TYR A 208 1.14 -5.50 27.13
C TYR A 208 -0.01 -4.51 27.38
N PHE A 209 -0.58 -3.91 26.34
CA PHE A 209 -1.72 -3.00 26.47
C PHE A 209 -2.98 -3.71 26.98
N MET A 210 -3.27 -4.93 26.53
CA MET A 210 -4.36 -5.74 27.08
C MET A 210 -4.21 -5.95 28.59
N GLY A 211 -2.98 -6.16 29.08
CA GLY A 211 -2.72 -6.33 30.51
C GLY A 211 -3.00 -5.06 31.32
N LEU A 212 -2.71 -3.89 30.75
CA LEU A 212 -3.05 -2.60 31.35
C LEU A 212 -4.57 -2.39 31.38
N ASP A 213 -5.25 -2.66 30.27
CA ASP A 213 -6.70 -2.43 30.12
C ASP A 213 -7.52 -3.38 31.00
N PHE A 214 -7.15 -4.66 31.04
CA PHE A 214 -7.84 -5.68 31.83
C PHE A 214 -7.31 -5.80 33.27
N GLN A 215 -6.26 -5.05 33.62
CA GLN A 215 -5.62 -5.03 34.94
C GLN A 215 -5.24 -6.43 35.46
N ARG A 216 -4.74 -7.28 34.57
CA ARG A 216 -4.29 -8.64 34.89
C ARG A 216 -3.24 -9.11 33.91
N ASP A 217 -2.54 -10.18 34.28
CA ASP A 217 -1.69 -10.89 33.35
C ASP A 217 -2.54 -11.58 32.26
N ILE A 218 -2.10 -11.43 31.02
CA ILE A 218 -2.74 -12.00 29.83
C ILE A 218 -1.97 -13.23 29.40
N ASP A 219 -2.66 -14.33 29.12
CA ASP A 219 -2.02 -15.53 28.56
C ASP A 219 -1.50 -15.29 27.14
N SER A 220 -0.42 -15.98 26.75
CA SER A 220 0.17 -15.77 25.43
C SER A 220 -0.77 -16.18 24.30
N ASP A 221 -1.51 -17.28 24.47
CA ASP A 221 -2.42 -17.79 23.44
C ASP A 221 -3.67 -16.88 23.36
N GLU A 222 -4.14 -16.36 24.50
CA GLU A 222 -5.19 -15.34 24.58
C GLU A 222 -4.81 -14.06 23.81
N ALA A 223 -3.59 -13.56 24.02
CA ALA A 223 -3.13 -12.35 23.36
C ALA A 223 -3.05 -12.48 21.83
N VAL A 224 -2.63 -13.64 21.33
CA VAL A 224 -2.57 -13.95 19.89
C VAL A 224 -3.97 -13.90 19.27
N LEU A 225 -4.95 -14.54 19.91
CA LEU A 225 -6.33 -14.55 19.42
C LEU A 225 -6.95 -13.14 19.45
N HIS A 226 -6.78 -12.42 20.57
CA HIS A 226 -7.31 -11.07 20.70
C HIS A 226 -6.67 -10.09 19.71
N TRP A 227 -5.35 -10.20 19.48
CA TRP A 227 -4.64 -9.43 18.45
C TRP A 227 -5.17 -9.74 17.04
N TYR A 228 -5.36 -11.02 16.74
CA TYR A 228 -5.88 -11.43 15.44
C TYR A 228 -7.26 -10.82 15.16
N GLU A 229 -8.17 -10.91 16.11
CA GLU A 229 -9.56 -10.47 15.94
C GLU A 229 -9.71 -8.94 15.91
N ASN A 230 -8.96 -8.23 16.76
CA ASN A 230 -9.18 -6.80 17.00
C ASN A 230 -8.18 -5.88 16.27
N VAL A 231 -7.07 -6.42 15.78
CA VAL A 231 -6.02 -5.64 15.12
C VAL A 231 -5.77 -6.14 13.70
N TYR A 232 -5.41 -7.41 13.54
CA TYR A 232 -5.02 -7.96 12.24
C TYR A 232 -6.22 -8.11 11.27
N LEU A 233 -7.27 -8.80 11.70
CA LEU A 233 -8.42 -9.12 10.85
C LEU A 233 -9.17 -7.88 10.34
N PRO A 234 -9.38 -6.80 11.13
CA PRO A 234 -9.98 -5.57 10.62
C PRO A 234 -9.19 -4.97 9.45
N VAL A 235 -7.85 -4.93 9.55
CA VAL A 235 -6.97 -4.45 8.48
C VAL A 235 -7.07 -5.37 7.27
N ILE A 236 -7.03 -6.70 7.47
CA ILE A 236 -7.07 -7.65 6.34
C ILE A 236 -8.42 -7.70 5.64
N LYS A 237 -9.54 -7.55 6.36
CA LYS A 237 -10.88 -7.42 5.74
C LYS A 237 -10.90 -6.27 4.75
N ILE A 238 -10.36 -5.12 5.15
CA ILE A 238 -10.22 -3.96 4.26
C ILE A 238 -9.35 -4.29 3.04
N VAL A 239 -8.20 -4.93 3.25
CA VAL A 239 -7.28 -5.35 2.17
C VAL A 239 -7.98 -6.23 1.14
N ARG A 240 -8.76 -7.20 1.61
CA ARG A 240 -9.53 -8.14 0.77
C ARG A 240 -10.69 -7.44 0.06
N ASP A 241 -11.51 -6.70 0.78
CA ASP A 241 -12.71 -6.03 0.25
C ASP A 241 -12.35 -5.03 -0.85
N ARG A 242 -11.21 -4.33 -0.69
CA ARG A 242 -10.70 -3.35 -1.66
C ARG A 242 -9.78 -3.96 -2.70
N ASN A 243 -9.58 -5.27 -2.67
CA ASN A 243 -8.72 -6.04 -3.58
C ASN A 243 -7.31 -5.45 -3.73
N MET A 244 -6.75 -4.97 -2.62
CA MET A 244 -5.49 -4.22 -2.62
C MET A 244 -4.28 -5.05 -3.03
N LEU A 245 -4.34 -6.37 -2.85
CA LEU A 245 -3.31 -7.31 -3.30
C LEU A 245 -3.03 -7.20 -4.81
N ARG A 246 -4.01 -6.73 -5.61
CA ARG A 246 -3.79 -6.47 -7.04
C ARG A 246 -2.70 -5.43 -7.29
N GLY A 247 -2.53 -4.49 -6.37
CA GLY A 247 -1.48 -3.47 -6.42
C GLY A 247 -0.12 -3.95 -5.89
N PHE A 248 -0.11 -5.05 -5.15
CA PHE A 248 1.06 -5.67 -4.56
C PHE A 248 1.09 -7.16 -4.88
N PRO A 249 1.17 -7.55 -6.16
CA PRO A 249 1.04 -8.94 -6.59
C PRO A 249 2.09 -9.87 -5.97
N ASP A 250 3.23 -9.31 -5.56
CA ASP A 250 4.32 -10.06 -4.96
C ASP A 250 4.19 -10.19 -3.43
N LYS A 251 3.24 -9.48 -2.79
CA LYS A 251 3.08 -9.45 -1.33
C LYS A 251 1.98 -10.34 -0.81
N THR A 252 2.15 -10.83 0.41
CA THR A 252 1.10 -11.49 1.19
C THR A 252 0.23 -10.48 1.94
N GLU A 253 -0.92 -10.93 2.43
CA GLU A 253 -1.80 -10.12 3.28
C GLU A 253 -1.07 -9.63 4.55
N THR A 254 -0.27 -10.50 5.17
CA THR A 254 0.48 -10.21 6.39
C THR A 254 1.58 -9.17 6.16
N GLU A 255 2.29 -9.25 5.04
CA GLU A 255 3.29 -8.23 4.66
C GLU A 255 2.66 -6.85 4.45
N LEU A 256 1.43 -6.83 3.93
CA LEU A 256 0.68 -5.60 3.74
C LEU A 256 0.14 -5.04 5.06
N TYR A 257 -0.28 -5.90 5.98
CA TYR A 257 -0.63 -5.50 7.35
C TYR A 257 0.55 -4.84 8.07
N LEU A 258 1.73 -5.47 8.08
CA LEU A 258 2.92 -4.94 8.74
C LEU A 258 3.27 -3.56 8.20
N TRP A 259 3.29 -3.43 6.87
CA TRP A 259 3.57 -2.16 6.23
C TRP A 259 2.58 -1.08 6.67
N ILE A 260 1.27 -1.38 6.72
CA ILE A 260 0.22 -0.42 7.09
C ILE A 260 0.44 0.09 8.51
N GLU A 261 0.66 -0.81 9.46
CA GLU A 261 0.84 -0.44 10.87
C GLU A 261 2.14 0.34 11.09
N ASN A 262 3.25 -0.05 10.45
CA ASN A 262 4.54 0.65 10.61
C ASN A 262 4.53 2.07 10.05
N ASN A 263 3.70 2.31 9.03
CA ASN A 263 3.59 3.62 8.39
C ASN A 263 2.45 4.48 8.98
N LYS A 264 1.70 3.96 9.96
CA LYS A 264 0.52 4.62 10.53
C LYS A 264 0.83 6.00 11.09
N ALA A 265 1.89 6.17 11.86
CA ALA A 265 2.25 7.48 12.44
C ALA A 265 2.63 8.54 11.39
N GLU A 266 3.35 8.15 10.32
CA GLU A 266 3.67 9.05 9.20
C GLU A 266 2.39 9.44 8.45
N LEU A 267 1.51 8.46 8.25
CA LEU A 267 0.21 8.68 7.63
C LEU A 267 -0.68 9.57 8.50
N THR A 268 -0.66 9.41 9.83
CA THR A 268 -1.45 10.24 10.75
C THR A 268 -0.93 11.68 10.74
N LYS A 269 0.38 11.86 10.73
CA LYS A 269 1.00 13.20 10.61
C LYS A 269 0.67 13.89 9.28
N GLU A 270 0.59 13.12 8.20
CA GLU A 270 0.33 13.62 6.85
C GLU A 270 -1.18 13.86 6.60
N PHE A 271 -2.09 13.12 7.27
CA PHE A 271 -3.53 13.08 6.97
C PHE A 271 -4.50 13.29 8.17
N GLY A 272 -4.01 13.43 9.41
CA GLY A 272 -4.79 13.74 10.64
C GLY A 272 -5.08 12.54 11.56
N ASP A 273 -5.57 12.79 12.79
CA ASP A 273 -5.65 11.83 13.91
C ASP A 273 -6.76 10.76 13.84
N GLU A 274 -7.75 10.86 12.94
CA GLU A 274 -8.76 9.79 12.73
C GLU A 274 -8.65 9.25 11.30
N LEU A 275 -7.57 8.53 11.05
CA LEU A 275 -7.42 7.81 9.79
C LEU A 275 -8.38 6.62 9.76
N ARG A 276 -9.24 6.57 8.74
CA ARG A 276 -9.82 5.30 8.32
C ARG A 276 -8.66 4.37 7.94
N THR A 277 -8.51 3.23 8.61
CA THR A 277 -7.51 2.17 8.30
C THR A 277 -7.49 1.81 6.82
N ALA A 278 -8.62 1.99 6.15
CA ALA A 278 -8.82 1.73 4.73
C ALA A 278 -8.31 2.79 3.75
N ALA A 279 -7.86 3.93 4.26
CA ALA A 279 -7.32 5.01 3.47
C ALA A 279 -5.78 5.04 3.46
N VAL A 280 -5.16 4.51 4.52
CA VAL A 280 -3.72 4.23 4.63
C VAL A 280 -3.22 3.34 3.48
N ALA A 281 -4.06 2.37 3.12
CA ALA A 281 -3.97 1.44 2.01
C ALA A 281 -3.53 1.98 0.63
N TRP A 282 -3.89 3.23 0.29
CA TRP A 282 -3.84 3.69 -1.10
C TRP A 282 -2.57 4.48 -1.46
N ASN A 283 -1.97 5.21 -0.52
CA ASN A 283 -0.74 5.97 -0.76
C ASN A 283 0.52 5.07 -0.88
N ILE A 284 0.36 3.80 -0.46
CA ILE A 284 1.37 2.74 -0.47
C ILE A 284 1.83 2.43 -1.90
N GLN A 285 0.88 2.42 -2.84
CA GLN A 285 1.13 1.95 -4.20
C GLN A 285 1.99 2.93 -5.00
N GLU A 286 1.96 4.22 -4.63
CA GLU A 286 2.69 5.26 -5.34
C GLU A 286 4.07 5.55 -4.74
N LYS A 287 4.25 5.44 -3.41
CA LYS A 287 5.59 5.49 -2.78
C LYS A 287 6.46 4.28 -3.17
N TYR A 288 5.86 3.11 -3.45
CA TYR A 288 6.60 1.91 -3.90
C TYR A 288 7.13 2.02 -5.35
N ASP A 289 6.44 2.78 -6.22
CA ASP A 289 6.83 2.97 -7.62
C ASP A 289 8.06 3.90 -7.79
N ILE A 290 8.52 4.51 -6.70
CA ILE A 290 9.67 5.45 -6.69
C ILE A 290 10.99 4.74 -6.31
N ARG A 291 10.98 3.54 -5.72
CA ARG A 291 12.19 2.95 -5.11
C ARG A 291 12.84 1.74 -5.80
N LYS A 292 12.47 1.34 -7.02
CA LYS A 292 13.25 0.32 -7.77
C LYS A 292 13.48 0.71 -9.24
N THR A 293 14.72 1.08 -9.54
CA THR A 293 15.22 1.32 -10.91
C THR A 293 15.38 0.00 -11.68
N SER A 294 14.80 -0.05 -12.89
CA SER A 294 15.32 -0.79 -14.04
C SER A 294 14.84 -0.12 -15.33
N VAL A 295 15.78 0.13 -16.22
CA VAL A 295 15.71 1.05 -17.37
C VAL A 295 14.62 0.67 -18.39
N TRP A 296 14.10 -0.56 -18.35
CA TRP A 296 13.12 -1.08 -19.30
C TRP A 296 11.67 -0.60 -19.10
N LYS A 297 11.35 0.07 -17.99
CA LYS A 297 10.03 0.71 -17.79
C LYS A 297 9.89 2.10 -18.41
N LYS A 298 10.95 2.78 -18.88
CA LYS A 298 10.82 4.14 -19.46
C LYS A 298 9.97 4.18 -20.73
N ILE A 299 9.99 3.10 -21.51
CA ILE A 299 9.19 2.98 -22.75
C ILE A 299 7.76 2.54 -22.41
N TRP A 300 7.60 1.59 -21.46
CA TRP A 300 6.28 1.15 -20.99
C TRP A 300 5.50 2.22 -20.22
N LYS A 301 6.17 3.17 -19.53
CA LYS A 301 5.52 4.29 -18.81
C LYS A 301 4.81 5.28 -19.75
N LYS A 302 5.26 5.41 -21.01
CA LYS A 302 4.56 6.23 -22.03
C LYS A 302 3.38 5.50 -22.67
N ILE A 303 3.41 4.18 -22.73
CA ILE A 303 2.38 3.36 -23.37
C ILE A 303 1.25 2.99 -22.38
N TYR A 304 1.57 2.79 -21.09
CA TYR A 304 0.59 2.39 -20.07
C TYR A 304 -0.39 3.51 -19.67
N ILE A 305 0.05 4.78 -19.76
CA ILE A 305 -0.81 5.96 -19.55
C ILE A 305 -1.84 6.11 -20.69
N TRP A 306 -1.56 5.57 -21.87
CA TRP A 306 -2.41 5.72 -23.06
C TRP A 306 -3.45 4.58 -23.21
N LEU A 307 -3.20 3.40 -22.65
CA LEU A 307 -3.99 2.17 -22.89
C LEU A 307 -4.83 1.67 -21.70
N THR A 308 -5.03 2.46 -20.64
CA THR A 308 -5.99 2.12 -19.58
C THR A 308 -7.27 2.96 -19.71
N PRO A 309 -8.21 2.56 -20.58
CA PRO A 309 -9.59 2.99 -20.42
C PRO A 309 -10.13 2.36 -19.12
N ASN A 310 -10.79 3.17 -18.31
CA ASN A 310 -11.42 2.85 -17.01
C ASN A 310 -10.54 3.03 -15.76
N MET A 311 -10.16 4.28 -15.50
CA MET A 311 -9.84 4.77 -14.15
C MET A 311 -11.10 5.01 -13.29
N SER A 312 -12.31 4.77 -13.83
CA SER A 312 -13.56 4.83 -13.07
C SER A 312 -13.76 3.65 -12.10
N ASP A 313 -12.95 2.60 -12.21
CA ASP A 313 -13.02 1.39 -11.38
C ASP A 313 -12.01 1.42 -10.20
N TRP A 314 -11.27 2.53 -10.04
CA TRP A 314 -10.27 2.74 -8.99
C TRP A 314 -10.70 3.74 -7.91
N GLY A 315 -11.90 4.31 -8.02
CA GLY A 315 -12.59 4.99 -6.92
C GLY A 315 -13.65 4.05 -6.35
N VAL A 316 -13.89 4.13 -5.04
CA VAL A 316 -15.02 3.53 -4.27
C VAL A 316 -16.09 2.94 -5.20
N ARG A 317 -16.27 1.60 -5.23
CA ARG A 317 -17.27 1.01 -6.14
C ARG A 317 -18.63 1.58 -5.78
N THR A 318 -19.47 1.87 -6.77
CA THR A 318 -20.82 2.37 -6.52
C THR A 318 -21.55 1.45 -5.54
N GLY A 319 -21.92 1.97 -4.37
CA GLY A 319 -22.55 1.23 -3.27
C GLY A 319 -21.64 0.79 -2.11
N ASP A 320 -20.31 0.97 -2.19
CA ASP A 320 -19.41 0.76 -1.04
C ASP A 320 -19.66 1.81 0.06
N TRP A 321 -20.05 3.03 -0.35
CA TRP A 321 -20.50 4.12 0.53
C TRP A 321 -21.72 3.72 1.40
N ARG A 322 -22.59 2.85 0.88
CA ARG A 322 -23.79 2.33 1.56
C ARG A 322 -23.51 1.15 2.50
N LYS A 323 -22.49 0.34 2.22
CA LYS A 323 -22.19 -0.89 3.00
C LYS A 323 -21.49 -0.59 4.33
N GLU A 324 -20.64 0.44 4.38
CA GLU A 324 -20.03 0.92 5.62
C GLU A 324 -21.10 1.50 6.59
N PHE A 325 -22.18 2.09 6.07
CA PHE A 325 -23.28 2.70 6.84
C PHE A 325 -24.18 1.69 7.57
N LEU A 326 -24.49 0.54 6.96
CA LEU A 326 -25.38 -0.45 7.58
C LEU A 326 -24.77 -1.13 8.83
N GLN A 327 -23.47 -0.93 9.10
CA GLN A 327 -22.77 -1.59 10.20
C GLN A 327 -22.47 -0.68 11.40
N TYR A 328 -22.46 0.66 11.25
CA TYR A 328 -22.01 1.57 12.32
C TYR A 328 -22.79 2.90 12.36
N ASP A 329 -23.80 2.94 13.24
CA ASP A 329 -24.38 4.12 13.90
C ASP A 329 -25.19 5.17 13.09
N THR A 330 -26.04 5.92 13.80
CA THR A 330 -27.09 6.85 13.32
C THR A 330 -26.70 8.34 13.39
N SER A 331 -25.41 8.64 13.60
CA SER A 331 -24.82 10.00 13.68
C SER A 331 -24.65 10.66 12.29
N PRO A 332 -24.59 12.02 12.16
CA PRO A 332 -24.40 12.68 10.87
C PRO A 332 -23.12 12.22 10.15
N PHE A 333 -23.31 11.68 8.93
CA PHE A 333 -22.32 10.98 8.10
C PHE A 333 -21.06 11.77 7.71
N ILE A 334 -21.13 13.11 7.66
CA ILE A 334 -20.05 13.94 7.14
C ILE A 334 -19.14 14.37 8.29
N HIS A 335 -18.13 13.55 8.58
CA HIS A 335 -17.16 13.82 9.63
C HIS A 335 -15.91 14.54 9.10
N ARG A 336 -15.59 14.38 7.81
CA ARG A 336 -14.43 15.03 7.17
C ARG A 336 -14.79 15.69 5.86
N MET A 337 -14.37 16.95 5.69
CA MET A 337 -14.51 17.68 4.45
C MET A 337 -13.16 18.16 3.93
N MET A 338 -12.91 17.96 2.63
CA MET A 338 -11.80 18.63 1.94
C MET A 338 -12.33 19.91 1.30
N ILE A 339 -11.65 21.04 1.50
CA ILE A 339 -11.92 22.29 0.79
C ILE A 339 -10.75 22.58 -0.15
N ALA A 340 -10.96 22.46 -1.45
CA ALA A 340 -9.96 22.83 -2.44
C ALA A 340 -10.00 24.35 -2.71
N VAL A 341 -8.86 25.02 -2.48
CA VAL A 341 -8.73 26.47 -2.69
C VAL A 341 -7.66 26.73 -3.76
N ALA A 342 -8.08 27.25 -4.91
CA ALA A 342 -7.17 27.48 -6.02
C ALA A 342 -6.47 28.84 -5.94
N ASP A 343 -7.11 29.86 -5.38
CA ASP A 343 -6.53 31.19 -5.17
C ASP A 343 -6.91 31.70 -3.78
N LEU A 344 -5.92 31.81 -2.89
CA LEU A 344 -6.13 32.15 -1.49
C LEU A 344 -6.59 33.60 -1.27
N GLU A 345 -6.42 34.48 -2.26
CA GLU A 345 -6.90 35.87 -2.17
C GLU A 345 -8.30 36.01 -2.77
N ALA A 346 -8.48 35.51 -3.99
CA ALA A 346 -9.75 35.64 -4.72
C ALA A 346 -10.87 34.72 -4.20
N ASP A 347 -10.53 33.68 -3.44
CA ASP A 347 -11.50 32.69 -2.96
C ASP A 347 -11.79 32.81 -1.45
N LYS A 348 -11.45 33.93 -0.80
CA LYS A 348 -11.69 34.13 0.65
C LYS A 348 -13.14 33.95 1.06
N GLU A 349 -14.09 34.52 0.32
CA GLU A 349 -15.53 34.37 0.61
C GLU A 349 -16.02 32.93 0.42
N TYR A 350 -15.56 32.27 -0.64
CA TYR A 350 -15.83 30.85 -0.88
C TYR A 350 -15.31 30.00 0.29
N LEU A 351 -14.06 30.21 0.71
CA LEU A 351 -13.43 29.46 1.79
C LEU A 351 -14.20 29.64 3.10
N ARG A 352 -14.54 30.89 3.45
CA ARG A 352 -15.34 31.18 4.66
C ARG A 352 -16.70 30.48 4.60
N SER A 353 -17.41 30.57 3.48
CA SER A 353 -18.72 29.92 3.32
C SER A 353 -18.64 28.39 3.45
N ALA A 354 -17.56 27.79 2.94
CA ALA A 354 -17.34 26.35 3.01
C ALA A 354 -16.98 25.88 4.44
N ILE A 355 -16.23 26.68 5.20
CA ILE A 355 -15.95 26.43 6.63
C ILE A 355 -17.23 26.57 7.47
N GLN A 356 -18.07 27.56 7.18
CA GLN A 356 -19.34 27.73 7.87
C GLN A 356 -20.32 26.57 7.57
N PHE A 357 -20.33 26.08 6.34
CA PHE A 357 -21.06 24.88 5.96
C PHE A 357 -20.58 23.64 6.73
N SER A 358 -19.26 23.43 6.82
CA SER A 358 -18.72 22.25 7.54
C SER A 358 -19.03 22.27 9.04
N LYS A 359 -19.12 23.46 9.65
CA LYS A 359 -19.50 23.65 11.06
C LYS A 359 -20.83 22.97 11.41
N LYS A 360 -21.82 23.01 10.53
CA LYS A 360 -23.15 22.42 10.79
C LYS A 360 -23.13 20.91 10.92
N TYR A 361 -22.13 20.26 10.34
CA TYR A 361 -21.95 18.81 10.41
C TYR A 361 -20.94 18.40 11.49
N GLY A 362 -20.34 19.36 12.21
CA GLY A 362 -19.23 19.08 13.13
C GLY A 362 -18.02 18.48 12.42
N ALA A 363 -17.87 18.73 11.12
CA ALA A 363 -16.86 18.06 10.31
C ALA A 363 -15.48 18.66 10.53
N TRP A 364 -14.46 17.79 10.59
CA TRP A 364 -13.07 18.19 10.50
C TRP A 364 -12.72 18.61 9.06
N VAL A 365 -12.00 19.73 8.92
CA VAL A 365 -11.76 20.36 7.61
C VAL A 365 -10.30 20.29 7.18
N GLY A 366 -10.05 19.70 6.01
CA GLY A 366 -8.76 19.79 5.33
C GLY A 366 -8.79 20.85 4.21
N ILE A 367 -8.14 21.99 4.42
CA ILE A 367 -8.07 23.07 3.42
C ILE A 367 -6.85 22.84 2.54
N VAL A 368 -7.04 22.51 1.27
CA VAL A 368 -5.97 22.10 0.34
C VAL A 368 -5.70 23.19 -0.68
N HIS A 369 -4.45 23.64 -0.74
CA HIS A 369 -3.96 24.57 -1.75
C HIS A 369 -2.72 23.99 -2.44
N VAL A 370 -2.73 23.91 -3.77
CA VAL A 370 -1.60 23.35 -4.55
C VAL A 370 -0.85 24.46 -5.29
N VAL A 371 0.41 24.67 -4.93
CA VAL A 371 1.29 25.66 -5.56
C VAL A 371 2.01 25.08 -6.78
N LYS A 372 2.35 25.96 -7.74
CA LYS A 372 3.07 25.58 -8.97
C LYS A 372 4.58 25.38 -8.79
N ARG A 373 5.17 25.90 -7.71
CA ARG A 373 6.61 25.84 -7.42
C ARG A 373 6.84 25.54 -5.96
N GLN A 374 7.74 24.60 -5.66
CA GLN A 374 8.04 24.18 -4.29
C GLN A 374 8.55 25.34 -3.41
N THR A 375 9.30 26.29 -3.99
CA THR A 375 9.81 27.47 -3.29
C THR A 375 8.70 28.36 -2.71
N MET A 376 7.47 28.28 -3.24
CA MET A 376 6.33 29.07 -2.74
C MET A 376 5.83 28.57 -1.38
N LEU A 377 6.07 27.31 -1.01
CA LEU A 377 5.63 26.74 0.26
C LEU A 377 6.27 27.43 1.47
N HIS A 378 7.50 27.94 1.32
CA HIS A 378 8.25 28.61 2.37
C HIS A 378 8.26 30.14 2.22
N SER A 379 7.43 30.68 1.33
CA SER A 379 7.36 32.13 1.10
C SER A 379 6.65 32.85 2.26
N GLU A 380 6.99 34.12 2.47
CA GLU A 380 6.31 34.98 3.46
C GLU A 380 4.80 35.10 3.20
N TRP A 381 4.40 35.06 1.92
CA TRP A 381 2.99 35.07 1.52
C TRP A 381 2.27 33.80 1.99
N MET A 382 2.90 32.64 1.89
CA MET A 382 2.30 31.38 2.35
C MET A 382 2.15 31.33 3.87
N LYS A 383 3.15 31.84 4.61
CA LYS A 383 3.05 31.98 6.07
C LYS A 383 1.90 32.90 6.47
N LYS A 384 1.75 34.03 5.76
CA LYS A 384 0.63 34.96 5.97
C LYS A 384 -0.72 34.27 5.74
N TYR A 385 -0.89 33.56 4.61
CA TYR A 385 -2.14 32.86 4.33
C TYR A 385 -2.43 31.72 5.32
N GLN A 386 -1.39 31.01 5.76
CA GLN A 386 -1.55 30.00 6.78
C GLN A 386 -2.13 30.60 8.07
N ALA A 387 -1.57 31.72 8.55
CA ALA A 387 -2.09 32.42 9.72
C ALA A 387 -3.52 32.94 9.52
N GLU A 388 -3.84 33.52 8.34
CA GLU A 388 -5.20 33.97 8.03
C GLU A 388 -6.24 32.82 8.03
N ILE A 389 -5.84 31.64 7.57
CA ILE A 389 -6.74 30.47 7.52
C ILE A 389 -6.90 29.84 8.91
N GLU A 390 -5.82 29.77 9.70
CA GLU A 390 -5.85 29.32 11.08
C GLU A 390 -6.77 30.23 11.93
N ASP A 391 -6.65 31.55 11.78
CA ASP A 391 -7.55 32.54 12.40
C ASP A 391 -9.00 32.37 11.95
N MET A 392 -9.24 32.08 10.66
CA MET A 392 -10.58 31.82 10.13
C MET A 392 -11.20 30.56 10.73
N LEU A 393 -10.43 29.47 10.87
CA LEU A 393 -10.90 28.24 11.50
C LEU A 393 -11.21 28.44 12.98
N GLU A 394 -10.37 29.18 13.70
CA GLU A 394 -10.56 29.51 15.13
C GLU A 394 -11.78 30.41 15.34
N THR A 395 -11.91 31.47 14.55
CA THR A 395 -13.05 32.41 14.60
C THR A 395 -14.38 31.71 14.36
N GLU A 396 -14.42 30.80 13.38
CA GLU A 396 -15.63 30.03 13.07
C GLU A 396 -15.84 28.84 14.03
N GLY A 397 -14.84 28.51 14.87
CA GLY A 397 -14.88 27.40 15.82
C GLY A 397 -14.91 26.02 15.15
N VAL A 398 -14.19 25.86 14.05
CA VAL A 398 -14.17 24.64 13.24
C VAL A 398 -12.80 23.97 13.35
N GLN A 399 -12.80 22.68 13.68
CA GLN A 399 -11.55 21.91 13.68
C GLN A 399 -11.08 21.68 12.25
N GLY A 400 -9.83 22.00 11.96
CA GLY A 400 -9.28 21.80 10.63
C GLY A 400 -7.80 22.13 10.52
N LYS A 401 -7.24 21.92 9.34
CA LYS A 401 -5.84 22.20 9.04
C LYS A 401 -5.66 22.68 7.60
N PHE A 402 -4.76 23.64 7.43
CA PHE A 402 -4.32 24.09 6.11
C PHE A 402 -3.17 23.23 5.57
N PHE A 403 -3.28 22.83 4.30
CA PHE A 403 -2.33 21.99 3.58
C PHE A 403 -1.84 22.70 2.31
N PRO A 404 -0.79 23.52 2.40
CA PRO A 404 -0.08 24.02 1.24
C PRO A 404 0.82 22.91 0.67
N LEU A 405 0.55 22.48 -0.55
CA LEU A 405 1.21 21.33 -1.19
C LEU A 405 1.78 21.71 -2.56
N TYR A 406 2.82 21.00 -3.00
CA TYR A 406 3.43 21.18 -4.31
C TYR A 406 3.38 19.87 -5.09
N GLY A 407 2.97 19.93 -6.35
CA GLY A 407 3.00 18.78 -7.25
C GLY A 407 1.87 18.79 -8.28
N ASN A 408 1.49 17.60 -8.74
CA ASN A 408 0.40 17.44 -9.69
C ASN A 408 -0.95 17.71 -8.99
N LEU A 409 -1.69 18.71 -9.48
CA LEU A 409 -2.95 19.16 -8.91
C LEU A 409 -3.98 18.03 -8.76
N THR A 410 -4.28 17.31 -9.85
CA THR A 410 -5.34 16.29 -9.81
C THR A 410 -4.96 15.11 -8.94
N LYS A 411 -3.68 14.73 -8.91
CA LYS A 411 -3.16 13.70 -8.02
C LYS A 411 -3.34 14.11 -6.56
N ILE A 412 -2.84 15.28 -6.17
CA ILE A 412 -2.90 15.77 -4.78
C ILE A 412 -4.36 15.92 -4.33
N LEU A 413 -5.22 16.50 -5.16
CA LEU A 413 -6.64 16.62 -4.84
C LEU A 413 -7.30 15.25 -4.68
N SER A 414 -6.93 14.26 -5.50
CA SER A 414 -7.45 12.89 -5.39
C SER A 414 -6.98 12.20 -4.11
N GLU A 415 -5.69 12.31 -3.79
CA GLU A 415 -5.11 11.77 -2.56
C GLU A 415 -5.78 12.37 -1.33
N ARG A 416 -6.04 13.69 -1.33
CA ARG A 416 -6.64 14.40 -0.19
C ARG A 416 -8.13 14.13 -0.05
N ALA A 417 -8.86 14.15 -1.16
CA ALA A 417 -10.29 13.83 -1.20
C ALA A 417 -10.58 12.40 -0.75
N PHE A 418 -9.62 11.47 -0.94
CA PHE A 418 -9.75 10.10 -0.46
C PHE A 418 -10.08 10.01 1.03
N TRP A 419 -9.53 10.94 1.83
CA TRP A 419 -9.70 10.97 3.28
C TRP A 419 -10.93 11.75 3.75
N SER A 420 -11.75 12.22 2.81
CA SER A 420 -12.89 13.10 3.10
C SER A 420 -14.19 12.44 2.68
N ASP A 421 -15.23 12.67 3.48
CA ASP A 421 -16.59 12.18 3.21
C ASP A 421 -17.28 13.04 2.13
N LEU A 422 -16.87 14.31 2.04
CA LEU A 422 -17.30 15.27 1.04
C LEU A 422 -16.15 16.17 0.60
N SER A 423 -15.99 16.36 -0.70
CA SER A 423 -14.98 17.26 -1.27
C SER A 423 -15.61 18.50 -1.90
N LEU A 424 -15.26 19.69 -1.40
CA LEU A 424 -15.77 20.99 -1.84
C LEU A 424 -14.80 21.64 -2.84
N PHE A 425 -15.33 22.08 -3.98
CA PHE A 425 -14.58 22.78 -5.03
C PHE A 425 -15.32 24.01 -5.56
N LYS A 426 -14.61 25.14 -5.74
CA LYS A 426 -15.15 26.33 -6.39
C LYS A 426 -15.21 26.19 -7.91
N LEU A 427 -16.35 26.56 -8.53
CA LEU A 427 -16.58 26.58 -9.97
C LEU A 427 -15.91 27.80 -10.63
N LYS A 428 -14.58 27.81 -10.74
CA LYS A 428 -13.86 28.94 -11.37
C LYS A 428 -14.09 29.08 -12.87
N TYR A 429 -14.18 27.97 -13.59
CA TYR A 429 -14.35 27.96 -15.04
C TYR A 429 -15.63 27.21 -15.41
N ARG A 430 -16.62 27.94 -15.96
CA ARG A 430 -17.81 27.33 -16.55
C ARG A 430 -17.42 26.63 -17.87
N PRO A 431 -17.86 25.38 -18.12
CA PRO A 431 -17.55 24.69 -19.37
C PRO A 431 -18.02 25.49 -20.60
N GLN A 432 -17.16 25.72 -21.59
CA GLN A 432 -17.58 26.39 -22.82
C GLN A 432 -18.29 25.42 -23.77
N LEU A 433 -19.55 25.69 -24.11
CA LEU A 433 -20.39 24.86 -24.99
C LEU A 433 -19.91 24.77 -26.46
N LYS A 434 -18.74 25.30 -26.86
CA LYS A 434 -18.31 25.39 -28.27
C LYS A 434 -17.11 24.50 -28.65
N LYS A 435 -16.33 23.95 -27.71
CA LYS A 435 -15.19 23.05 -28.04
C LYS A 435 -15.16 21.83 -27.11
N ILE A 436 -15.26 20.63 -27.70
CA ILE A 436 -14.95 19.38 -26.99
C ILE A 436 -13.43 19.22 -27.08
N THR A 437 -12.70 19.68 -26.08
CA THR A 437 -11.31 19.28 -25.89
C THR A 437 -11.28 18.20 -24.82
N LEU A 438 -10.82 17.00 -25.19
CA LEU A 438 -10.44 15.89 -24.29
C LEU A 438 -9.17 16.26 -23.47
N THR A 439 -9.02 17.52 -23.10
CA THR A 439 -7.86 18.03 -22.38
C THR A 439 -7.98 17.71 -20.90
N GLU A 440 -6.84 17.44 -20.27
CA GLU A 440 -6.67 17.04 -18.86
C GLU A 440 -7.16 18.09 -17.84
N ASP A 441 -7.60 19.27 -18.30
CA ASP A 441 -7.79 20.49 -17.51
C ASP A 441 -9.27 20.91 -17.27
N GLY A 442 -10.22 19.95 -17.27
CA GLY A 442 -11.66 20.24 -17.08
C GLY A 442 -12.30 19.57 -15.87
N TRP A 443 -13.48 20.05 -15.44
CA TRP A 443 -14.31 19.42 -14.38
C TRP A 443 -14.57 17.93 -14.59
N ASN A 444 -14.58 17.49 -15.86
CA ASN A 444 -14.67 16.08 -16.22
C ASN A 444 -13.51 15.25 -15.64
N ALA A 445 -12.28 15.77 -15.60
CA ALA A 445 -11.15 15.08 -15.01
C ALA A 445 -11.28 14.99 -13.48
N ILE A 446 -11.73 16.07 -12.83
CA ILE A 446 -11.97 16.13 -11.38
C ILE A 446 -13.08 15.15 -10.99
N ILE A 447 -14.26 15.25 -11.61
CA ILE A 447 -15.39 14.37 -11.32
C ILE A 447 -15.08 12.91 -11.62
N MET A 448 -14.19 12.59 -12.56
CA MET A 448 -13.79 11.19 -12.78
C MET A 448 -12.75 10.70 -11.77
N ARG A 449 -11.75 11.52 -11.44
CA ARG A 449 -10.57 11.09 -10.68
C ARG A 449 -10.72 11.22 -9.16
N ILE A 450 -11.45 12.22 -8.68
CA ILE A 450 -11.59 12.49 -7.24
C ILE A 450 -12.54 11.47 -6.58
N PRO A 451 -12.13 10.65 -5.60
CA PRO A 451 -13.00 9.66 -4.96
C PRO A 451 -14.15 10.33 -4.17
N GLY A 452 -15.24 9.58 -3.97
CA GLY A 452 -16.37 10.00 -3.13
C GLY A 452 -17.27 11.10 -3.71
N PRO A 453 -18.21 11.62 -2.89
CA PRO A 453 -19.08 12.74 -3.23
C PRO A 453 -18.31 14.06 -3.42
N ILE A 454 -18.67 14.80 -4.47
CA ILE A 454 -18.05 16.08 -4.82
C ILE A 454 -19.10 17.17 -4.81
N CYS A 455 -18.91 18.24 -4.04
CA CYS A 455 -19.71 19.45 -4.12
C CYS A 455 -19.00 20.51 -4.96
N VAL A 456 -19.65 20.94 -6.02
CA VAL A 456 -19.17 22.03 -6.88
C VAL A 456 -19.96 23.29 -6.58
N ILE A 457 -19.26 24.34 -6.16
CA ILE A 457 -19.84 25.57 -5.61
C ILE A 457 -19.61 26.73 -6.59
N PRO A 458 -20.65 27.31 -7.20
CA PRO A 458 -20.54 28.46 -8.11
C PRO A 458 -19.80 29.66 -7.52
N GLU A 459 -20.25 30.14 -6.35
CA GLU A 459 -19.69 31.31 -5.69
C GLU A 459 -19.49 31.04 -4.20
N ILE A 460 -20.60 30.86 -3.47
CA ILE A 460 -20.64 30.51 -2.05
C ILE A 460 -21.63 29.36 -1.82
N ILE A 461 -21.51 28.71 -0.67
CA ILE A 461 -22.48 27.73 -0.19
C ILE A 461 -23.15 28.25 1.08
N GLU A 462 -24.46 28.07 1.18
CA GLU A 462 -25.19 28.46 2.38
C GLU A 462 -24.84 27.53 3.54
N ALA A 463 -24.67 28.09 4.74
CA ALA A 463 -24.32 27.30 5.92
C ALA A 463 -25.45 26.31 6.29
N GLU A 464 -26.70 26.71 6.09
CA GLU A 464 -27.88 25.90 6.37
C GLU A 464 -28.62 25.58 5.08
N ILE A 465 -28.74 24.29 4.75
CA ILE A 465 -29.44 23.82 3.55
C ILE A 465 -30.87 23.43 3.93
N LYS A 466 -31.87 24.10 3.34
CA LYS A 466 -33.29 23.89 3.65
C LYS A 466 -34.03 23.22 2.50
N GLN A 467 -33.72 23.57 1.26
CA GLN A 467 -34.38 23.05 0.06
C GLN A 467 -33.36 22.32 -0.84
N VAL A 468 -33.58 21.02 -1.04
CA VAL A 468 -32.71 20.18 -1.87
C VAL A 468 -33.46 19.65 -3.08
N VAL A 469 -32.90 19.85 -4.27
CA VAL A 469 -33.35 19.16 -5.49
C VAL A 469 -32.54 17.88 -5.67
N LEU A 470 -33.20 16.73 -5.69
CA LEU A 470 -32.61 15.44 -6.06
C LEU A 470 -32.93 15.10 -7.51
N ALA A 471 -31.93 15.08 -8.38
CA ALA A 471 -32.08 14.58 -9.74
C ALA A 471 -31.99 13.06 -9.76
N PHE A 472 -33.12 12.38 -9.96
CA PHE A 472 -33.19 10.93 -9.86
C PHE A 472 -33.35 10.22 -11.22
N SER A 473 -32.63 9.11 -11.35
CA SER A 473 -32.78 8.11 -12.40
C SER A 473 -32.49 6.74 -11.79
N GLN A 474 -32.88 5.65 -12.45
CA GLN A 474 -32.57 4.29 -11.96
C GLN A 474 -31.10 3.86 -12.16
N SER A 475 -30.19 4.82 -12.39
CA SER A 475 -28.76 4.52 -12.49
C SER A 475 -28.16 4.27 -11.10
N PRO A 476 -27.14 3.40 -10.96
CA PRO A 476 -26.48 3.15 -9.68
C PRO A 476 -26.04 4.44 -8.96
N LYS A 477 -25.47 5.41 -9.69
CA LYS A 477 -24.98 6.67 -9.13
C LYS A 477 -26.09 7.60 -8.64
N ALA A 478 -27.26 7.56 -9.30
CA ALA A 478 -28.42 8.33 -8.85
C ALA A 478 -29.07 7.70 -7.61
N ARG A 479 -28.93 6.38 -7.40
CA ARG A 479 -29.29 5.74 -6.13
C ARG A 479 -28.35 6.16 -5.00
N GLU A 480 -27.05 6.31 -5.26
CA GLU A 480 -26.13 6.89 -4.27
C GLU A 480 -26.52 8.33 -3.92
N ALA A 481 -26.91 9.13 -4.92
CA ALA A 481 -27.40 10.49 -4.72
C ALA A 481 -28.69 10.54 -3.88
N MET A 482 -29.60 9.57 -4.09
CA MET A 482 -30.82 9.40 -3.30
C MET A 482 -30.51 9.07 -1.82
N CYS A 483 -29.58 8.14 -1.58
CA CYS A 483 -29.09 7.83 -0.23
C CYS A 483 -28.40 9.04 0.43
N PHE A 484 -27.60 9.80 -0.33
CA PHE A 484 -26.95 11.00 0.18
C PHE A 484 -27.99 12.05 0.60
N ALA A 485 -29.02 12.27 -0.22
CA ALA A 485 -30.09 13.22 0.08
C ALA A 485 -30.94 12.80 1.30
N ASP A 486 -31.18 11.49 1.50
CA ASP A 486 -31.81 10.93 2.70
C ASP A 486 -31.03 11.34 3.98
N ILE A 487 -29.72 11.13 3.95
CA ILE A 487 -28.82 11.48 5.06
C ILE A 487 -28.83 12.98 5.33
N LEU A 488 -28.74 13.80 4.28
CA LEU A 488 -28.83 15.25 4.42
C LEU A 488 -30.13 15.64 5.12
N SER A 489 -31.28 15.13 4.65
CA SER A 489 -32.59 15.44 5.23
C SER A 489 -32.68 15.04 6.70
N LYS A 490 -32.16 13.87 7.08
CA LYS A 490 -32.12 13.45 8.49
C LYS A 490 -31.20 14.33 9.36
N SER A 491 -30.09 14.81 8.81
CA SER A 491 -29.09 15.60 9.54
C SER A 491 -29.45 17.09 9.69
N THR A 492 -30.10 17.68 8.68
CA THR A 492 -30.40 19.13 8.64
C THR A 492 -31.89 19.45 8.58
N ASN A 493 -32.76 18.43 8.62
CA ASN A 493 -34.20 18.55 8.44
C ASN A 493 -34.59 19.27 7.13
N CYS A 494 -33.77 19.13 6.08
CA CYS A 494 -34.03 19.76 4.80
C CYS A 494 -35.15 19.04 4.03
N LYS A 495 -35.93 19.79 3.27
CA LYS A 495 -36.98 19.27 2.39
C LYS A 495 -36.37 18.79 1.07
N ILE A 496 -36.73 17.56 0.66
CA ILE A 496 -36.27 16.97 -0.60
C ILE A 496 -37.35 17.14 -1.67
N SER A 497 -36.95 17.65 -2.84
CA SER A 497 -37.76 17.67 -4.05
C SER A 497 -37.10 16.81 -5.13
N VAL A 498 -37.72 15.68 -5.47
CA VAL A 498 -37.19 14.72 -6.43
C VAL A 498 -37.64 15.07 -7.84
N VAL A 499 -36.69 15.25 -8.76
CA VAL A 499 -36.93 15.52 -10.17
C VAL A 499 -36.63 14.28 -10.99
N ILE A 500 -37.64 13.81 -11.74
CA ILE A 500 -37.57 12.64 -12.61
C ILE A 500 -37.93 13.11 -14.03
N SER A 501 -37.00 12.94 -14.96
CA SER A 501 -37.08 13.54 -16.29
C SER A 501 -36.54 12.63 -17.39
N GLY A 502 -36.84 12.98 -18.65
CA GLY A 502 -36.52 12.21 -19.85
C GLY A 502 -37.78 11.87 -20.65
N LYS A 503 -37.64 11.49 -21.92
CA LYS A 503 -38.78 11.34 -22.86
C LYS A 503 -39.60 10.06 -22.72
N ASP A 504 -39.05 9.06 -22.03
CA ASP A 504 -39.69 7.75 -21.89
C ASP A 504 -40.56 7.71 -20.64
N GLU A 505 -41.87 7.76 -20.86
CA GLU A 505 -42.87 7.76 -19.78
C GLU A 505 -42.80 6.50 -18.89
N THR A 506 -42.56 5.33 -19.49
CA THR A 506 -42.48 4.06 -18.73
C THR A 506 -41.29 4.08 -17.76
N ARG A 507 -40.15 4.60 -18.21
CA ARG A 507 -38.96 4.76 -17.36
C ARG A 507 -39.16 5.82 -16.28
N ARG A 508 -39.83 6.94 -16.59
CA ARG A 508 -40.15 7.97 -15.60
C ARG A 508 -41.04 7.41 -14.48
N ASN A 509 -42.11 6.71 -14.84
CA ASN A 509 -43.03 6.11 -13.87
C ASN A 509 -42.35 5.03 -13.03
N SER A 510 -41.54 4.18 -13.65
CA SER A 510 -40.76 3.17 -12.91
C SER A 510 -39.76 3.81 -11.94
N ALA A 511 -39.08 4.89 -12.34
CA ALA A 511 -38.17 5.62 -11.47
C ALA A 511 -38.90 6.27 -10.29
N TYR A 512 -40.09 6.84 -10.54
CA TYR A 512 -40.96 7.43 -9.52
C TYR A 512 -41.35 6.42 -8.45
N GLU A 513 -41.84 5.25 -8.85
CA GLU A 513 -42.21 4.19 -7.91
C GLU A 513 -41.02 3.70 -7.08
N GLU A 514 -39.83 3.61 -7.68
CA GLU A 514 -38.62 3.19 -6.98
C GLU A 514 -38.23 4.15 -5.85
N VAL A 515 -38.09 5.44 -6.16
CA VAL A 515 -37.67 6.46 -5.18
C VAL A 515 -38.75 6.69 -4.12
N LYS A 516 -40.03 6.68 -4.51
CA LYS A 516 -41.15 6.81 -3.58
C LYS A 516 -41.17 5.66 -2.57
N LYS A 517 -41.02 4.43 -3.05
CA LYS A 517 -40.95 3.25 -2.17
C LYS A 517 -39.75 3.29 -1.24
N TYR A 518 -38.62 3.84 -1.69
CA TYR A 518 -37.44 4.03 -0.84
C TYR A 518 -37.70 5.04 0.29
N TYR A 519 -38.15 6.26 -0.03
CA TYR A 519 -38.35 7.29 0.99
C TYR A 519 -39.49 6.99 1.97
N ILE A 520 -40.56 6.32 1.52
CA ILE A 520 -41.60 5.81 2.44
C ILE A 520 -41.01 4.85 3.48
N ARG A 521 -40.11 3.94 3.07
CA ARG A 521 -39.45 3.01 4.00
C ARG A 521 -38.50 3.71 4.96
N GLN A 522 -37.89 4.82 4.54
CA GLN A 522 -36.96 5.61 5.33
C GLN A 522 -37.64 6.68 6.18
N ASN A 523 -38.97 6.80 6.09
CA ASN A 523 -39.78 7.83 6.75
C ASN A 523 -39.32 9.27 6.43
N VAL A 524 -39.01 9.52 5.16
CA VAL A 524 -38.60 10.84 4.66
C VAL A 524 -39.70 11.41 3.76
N GLU A 525 -40.13 12.64 4.05
CA GLU A 525 -41.09 13.37 3.21
C GLU A 525 -40.36 14.03 2.03
N ALA A 526 -40.86 13.77 0.82
CA ALA A 526 -40.31 14.35 -0.40
C ALA A 526 -41.42 14.73 -1.39
N ASP A 527 -41.23 15.85 -2.09
CA ASP A 527 -42.07 16.25 -3.22
C ASP A 527 -41.53 15.60 -4.51
N TYR A 528 -42.41 15.27 -5.45
CA TYR A 528 -42.02 14.56 -6.68
C TYR A 528 -42.46 15.34 -7.93
N PHE A 529 -41.50 15.63 -8.81
CA PHE A 529 -41.70 16.31 -10.08
C PHE A 529 -41.35 15.36 -11.22
N VAL A 530 -42.37 14.82 -11.88
CA VAL A 530 -42.22 13.94 -13.05
C VAL A 530 -42.43 14.79 -14.31
N ILE A 531 -41.35 15.13 -15.01
CA ILE A 531 -41.35 16.14 -16.08
C ILE A 531 -40.93 15.52 -17.41
N ASP A 532 -41.74 15.67 -18.45
CA ASP A 532 -41.37 15.30 -19.81
C ASP A 532 -40.51 16.39 -20.47
N ASN A 533 -39.24 16.44 -20.07
CA ASN A 533 -38.26 17.37 -20.62
C ASN A 533 -36.85 16.77 -20.57
N GLU A 534 -35.88 17.43 -21.22
CA GLU A 534 -34.47 17.10 -21.07
C GLU A 534 -34.03 17.29 -19.61
N PRO A 535 -33.24 16.37 -19.03
CA PRO A 535 -32.99 16.37 -17.60
C PRO A 535 -32.39 17.65 -17.03
N GLU A 536 -31.42 18.25 -17.72
CA GLU A 536 -30.81 19.51 -17.26
C GLU A 536 -31.82 20.66 -17.17
N VAL A 537 -32.80 20.71 -18.07
CA VAL A 537 -33.80 21.78 -18.11
C VAL A 537 -34.78 21.59 -16.96
N ALA A 538 -35.29 20.37 -16.78
CA ALA A 538 -36.17 20.02 -15.69
C ALA A 538 -35.53 20.31 -14.32
N ILE A 539 -34.28 19.90 -14.11
CA ILE A 539 -33.57 20.10 -12.84
C ILE A 539 -33.39 21.58 -12.53
N LEU A 540 -32.93 22.37 -13.50
CA LEU A 540 -32.69 23.81 -13.28
C LEU A 540 -33.99 24.59 -13.08
N GLN A 541 -35.04 24.28 -13.86
CA GLN A 541 -36.35 24.93 -13.71
C GLN A 541 -36.98 24.63 -12.35
N THR A 542 -36.92 23.37 -11.91
CA THR A 542 -37.42 23.02 -10.57
C THR A 542 -36.58 23.69 -9.48
N ALA A 543 -35.25 23.71 -9.61
CA ALA A 543 -34.37 24.37 -8.64
C ALA A 543 -34.67 25.87 -8.51
N ASP A 544 -34.95 26.56 -9.62
CA ASP A 544 -35.35 27.96 -9.60
C ASP A 544 -36.76 28.14 -9.00
N GLN A 545 -37.70 27.26 -9.35
CA GLN A 545 -39.09 27.31 -8.88
C GLN A 545 -39.22 27.14 -7.36
N ILE A 546 -38.46 26.22 -6.77
CA ILE A 546 -38.52 25.95 -5.32
C ILE A 546 -37.49 26.75 -4.53
N HIS A 547 -36.74 27.64 -5.19
CA HIS A 547 -35.61 28.36 -4.61
C HIS A 547 -34.61 27.43 -3.90
N ALA A 548 -34.20 26.36 -4.57
CA ALA A 548 -33.32 25.35 -3.98
C ALA A 548 -31.97 25.92 -3.53
N ASP A 549 -31.46 25.43 -2.41
CA ASP A 549 -30.15 25.80 -1.87
C ASP A 549 -29.06 24.87 -2.44
N LEU A 550 -29.44 23.64 -2.80
CA LEU A 550 -28.53 22.58 -3.21
C LEU A 550 -29.17 21.65 -4.24
N ILE A 551 -28.39 21.25 -5.24
CA ILE A 551 -28.76 20.18 -6.19
C ILE A 551 -27.92 18.94 -5.87
N VAL A 552 -28.56 17.78 -5.74
CA VAL A 552 -27.91 16.49 -5.51
C VAL A 552 -28.19 15.58 -6.71
N MET A 553 -27.15 14.99 -7.30
CA MET A 553 -27.31 14.14 -8.49
C MET A 553 -26.24 13.03 -8.58
N GLY A 554 -26.53 12.01 -9.38
CA GLY A 554 -25.55 10.98 -9.71
C GLY A 554 -24.50 11.45 -10.72
N GLY A 555 -23.28 10.89 -10.62
CA GLY A 555 -22.17 11.12 -11.55
C GLY A 555 -22.39 10.51 -12.94
N PHE A 556 -21.36 10.57 -13.80
CA PHE A 556 -21.45 10.06 -15.18
C PHE A 556 -21.83 8.58 -15.22
N SER A 557 -22.93 8.25 -15.91
CA SER A 557 -23.46 6.88 -16.05
C SER A 557 -23.07 6.19 -17.36
N ARG A 558 -22.40 6.89 -18.30
CA ARG A 558 -21.99 6.37 -19.61
C ARG A 558 -20.46 6.20 -19.71
N SER A 559 -20.01 5.17 -20.42
CA SER A 559 -18.59 4.91 -20.70
C SER A 559 -17.95 6.04 -21.52
N LEU A 560 -16.61 6.19 -21.42
CA LEU A 560 -15.85 7.28 -22.05
C LEU A 560 -16.13 7.41 -23.57
N LEU A 561 -16.33 6.29 -24.27
CA LEU A 561 -16.60 6.22 -25.71
C LEU A 561 -18.01 6.71 -26.09
N GLN A 562 -19.01 6.50 -25.24
CA GLN A 562 -20.38 6.98 -25.48
C GLN A 562 -20.55 8.49 -25.25
N ARG A 563 -19.59 9.12 -24.54
CA ARG A 563 -19.57 10.56 -24.25
C ARG A 563 -19.05 11.42 -25.39
N ILE A 564 -18.35 10.82 -26.35
CA ILE A 564 -17.85 11.51 -27.55
C ILE A 564 -19.02 11.99 -28.44
N PHE A 565 -20.17 11.31 -28.39
CA PHE A 565 -21.31 11.55 -29.29
C PHE A 565 -22.50 12.30 -28.65
N LYS A 566 -22.60 12.41 -27.32
CA LYS A 566 -23.65 13.17 -26.61
C LYS A 566 -23.11 13.79 -25.31
N ARG A 567 -23.32 15.10 -25.12
CA ARG A 567 -22.94 15.84 -23.89
C ARG A 567 -23.69 15.32 -22.68
N SER A 568 -23.01 15.29 -21.53
CA SER A 568 -23.61 14.83 -20.27
C SER A 568 -24.55 15.88 -19.67
N THR A 569 -25.52 15.44 -18.87
CA THR A 569 -26.41 16.33 -18.09
C THR A 569 -25.61 17.20 -17.12
N ILE A 570 -24.56 16.66 -16.49
CA ILE A 570 -23.69 17.38 -15.55
C ILE A 570 -23.02 18.58 -16.24
N ASP A 571 -22.43 18.38 -17.42
CA ASP A 571 -21.78 19.47 -18.16
C ASP A 571 -22.76 20.62 -18.45
N LYS A 572 -24.00 20.28 -18.82
CA LYS A 572 -25.04 21.28 -19.13
C LYS A 572 -25.54 22.00 -17.88
N ILE A 573 -25.66 21.31 -16.74
CA ILE A 573 -26.00 21.94 -15.45
C ILE A 573 -24.91 22.92 -15.04
N PHE A 574 -23.63 22.55 -15.12
CA PHE A 574 -22.52 23.43 -14.73
C PHE A 574 -22.38 24.69 -15.57
N VAL A 575 -22.89 24.68 -16.80
CA VAL A 575 -22.94 25.88 -17.64
C VAL A 575 -23.91 26.91 -17.08
N ALA A 576 -25.05 26.48 -16.53
CA ALA A 576 -26.17 27.38 -16.21
C ALA A 576 -26.46 27.54 -14.71
N THR A 577 -26.12 26.56 -13.88
CA THR A 577 -26.48 26.55 -12.45
C THR A 577 -25.88 27.76 -11.71
N LYS A 578 -26.68 28.32 -10.81
CA LYS A 578 -26.22 29.28 -9.79
C LYS A 578 -26.15 28.65 -8.40
N LYS A 579 -26.59 27.40 -8.26
CA LYS A 579 -26.68 26.68 -7.00
C LYS A 579 -25.54 25.65 -6.89
N PRO A 580 -25.01 25.42 -5.67
CA PRO A 580 -24.11 24.30 -5.40
C PRO A 580 -24.68 22.97 -5.88
N VAL A 581 -23.80 22.10 -6.39
CA VAL A 581 -24.19 20.79 -6.93
C VAL A 581 -23.32 19.69 -6.32
N ILE A 582 -23.95 18.74 -5.62
CA ILE A 582 -23.31 17.50 -5.16
C ILE A 582 -23.47 16.40 -6.19
N ILE A 583 -22.35 15.75 -6.51
CA ILE A 583 -22.26 14.64 -7.44
C ILE A 583 -21.81 13.38 -6.68
N CYS A 584 -22.69 12.38 -6.60
CA CYS A 584 -22.42 11.09 -5.96
C CYS A 584 -21.96 10.05 -7.00
N LYS A 585 -21.12 9.08 -6.62
CA LYS A 585 -20.39 8.19 -7.54
C LYS A 585 -20.77 6.73 -7.50
#